data_AF-A0A1H3VFW1-F1
#
_entry.id   AF-A0A1H3VFW1-F1
#
_cell.length_a   1.000
_cell.length_b   1.000
_cell.length_c   1.000
_cell.angle_alpha   90.00
_cell.angle_beta   90.00
_cell.angle_gamma   90.00
#
_symmetry.space_group_name_H-M   'P 1'
#
loop_
_entity.id
_entity.type
_entity.pdbx_description
1 polymer ?
#
loop_
_entity_poly.entity_id
_entity_poly.type
_entity_poly.pdbx_seq_one_letter_code
_entity_poly.pdbx_strand_id
1 'polypeptide(L)'
;MKLLQNLKFAAGAVLLAGLAACGGGGGDNTAGSGTLRLALTDAPSCGYDTVNVTVSKIRVHQSSSAGDADAGWSEIVLNPARRVDLLSLTNGVLMELGQIPLPAGKYTQMRLVLADNSTTQPLANSVMPTGGTEVALKTPSGQQSGVKTNINIDIAANKMADFVLDFDACKSVVRAGGSGQYLLKPVVTVIPRYVSGVQGYVDPALGAGTTRVSLQLPNGTIVKATVPDSTGKFLLQPVAPGNYTLVMAASGRTSAVVTGVPVVAETVTPVASAASPIALAASASASATGTAPADTLVRALQSLTGIAVEIDGQYVDSVTGPGSYAFSLPVNAPLVAAYAAAPTPLAFTANTQAAARYTLRASLPGFADKDVVLPALAAGSSVATNFTFP
;
A
#
# COMPACT_ATOMS: atom_id res chain seq x y z
N MET A 1 -59.35 61.27 -6.51
CA MET A 1 -59.80 62.69 -6.55
C MET A 1 -59.06 63.44 -5.45
N LYS A 2 -58.37 64.52 -5.83
CA LYS A 2 -57.88 65.62 -4.98
C LYS A 2 -56.80 65.24 -3.94
N LEU A 3 -55.74 66.00 -3.72
CA LEU A 3 -55.13 67.18 -4.33
C LEU A 3 -53.88 67.46 -3.46
N LEU A 4 -52.98 68.33 -3.97
CA LEU A 4 -51.90 69.05 -3.27
C LEU A 4 -50.52 68.37 -3.30
N GLN A 5 -49.41 69.03 -3.65
CA GLN A 5 -49.19 70.25 -4.43
C GLN A 5 -47.67 70.33 -4.66
N ASN A 6 -47.25 70.75 -5.86
CA ASN A 6 -45.86 70.98 -6.25
C ASN A 6 -45.23 72.14 -5.47
N LEU A 7 -43.94 72.06 -5.15
CA LEU A 7 -43.05 73.23 -5.22
C LEU A 7 -41.60 72.81 -5.48
N LYS A 8 -41.05 73.33 -6.58
CA LYS A 8 -39.63 73.26 -6.95
C LYS A 8 -38.88 74.40 -6.26
N PHE A 9 -37.70 74.13 -5.70
CA PHE A 9 -36.66 75.14 -5.52
C PHE A 9 -35.29 74.56 -5.88
N ALA A 10 -34.52 75.37 -6.59
CA ALA A 10 -33.27 75.06 -7.24
C ALA A 10 -32.05 75.50 -6.41
N ALA A 11 -30.92 74.85 -6.72
CA ALA A 11 -29.54 75.34 -6.65
C ALA A 11 -28.92 75.70 -5.28
N GLY A 12 -27.87 74.93 -4.93
CA GLY A 12 -26.85 75.29 -3.95
C GLY A 12 -25.70 74.30 -3.99
N ALA A 13 -24.65 74.61 -4.75
CA ALA A 13 -23.39 73.87 -4.78
C ALA A 13 -22.32 74.70 -4.08
N VAL A 14 -21.69 74.20 -3.01
CA VAL A 14 -20.27 74.45 -2.63
C VAL A 14 -19.79 73.31 -1.72
N LEU A 15 -18.61 72.78 -2.07
CA LEU A 15 -17.75 71.80 -1.41
C LEU A 15 -17.39 72.14 0.05
N LEU A 16 -17.19 71.13 0.92
CA LEU A 16 -15.86 70.79 1.50
C LEU A 16 -15.94 69.68 2.57
N ALA A 17 -15.14 68.62 2.33
CA ALA A 17 -14.36 67.79 3.25
C ALA A 17 -15.03 67.02 4.41
N GLY A 18 -14.92 65.68 4.32
CA GLY A 18 -14.27 64.92 5.38
C GLY A 18 -15.12 63.91 6.16
N LEU A 19 -15.42 62.74 5.58
CA LEU A 19 -15.55 61.47 6.30
C LEU A 19 -15.26 60.29 5.33
N ALA A 20 -14.00 60.17 4.92
CA ALA A 20 -13.45 58.92 4.43
C ALA A 20 -12.57 58.34 5.54
N ALA A 21 -13.16 57.52 6.42
CA ALA A 21 -12.41 56.60 7.27
C ALA A 21 -13.31 55.52 7.88
N CYS A 22 -12.96 54.28 7.53
CA CYS A 22 -13.03 53.05 8.32
C CYS A 22 -14.38 52.33 8.50
N GLY A 23 -14.50 51.22 7.79
CA GLY A 23 -15.47 50.15 8.02
C GLY A 23 -15.02 48.82 7.40
N GLY A 24 -13.74 48.48 7.53
CA GLY A 24 -13.22 47.11 7.52
C GLY A 24 -13.45 46.27 6.25
N GLY A 25 -12.52 46.38 5.29
CA GLY A 25 -12.20 45.25 4.43
C GLY A 25 -11.61 44.12 5.28
N GLY A 26 -12.44 43.13 5.57
CA GLY A 26 -12.02 41.81 6.02
C GLY A 26 -12.27 40.84 4.88
N GLY A 27 -11.35 40.80 3.91
CA GLY A 27 -11.21 39.64 3.04
C GLY A 27 -10.67 38.51 3.89
N ASP A 28 -11.50 37.98 4.79
CA ASP A 28 -11.20 36.73 5.44
C ASP A 28 -11.20 35.70 4.32
N ASN A 29 -9.99 35.32 3.91
CA ASN A 29 -9.74 33.97 3.46
C ASN A 29 -10.10 33.05 4.63
N THR A 30 -11.40 32.87 4.92
CA THR A 30 -11.85 31.66 5.60
C THR A 30 -11.49 30.56 4.63
N ALA A 31 -10.27 30.02 4.77
CA ALA A 31 -9.88 28.79 4.13
C ALA A 31 -10.97 27.79 4.55
N GLY A 32 -11.91 27.51 3.65
CA GLY A 32 -13.08 26.71 4.00
C GLY A 32 -12.60 25.36 4.56
N SER A 33 -13.35 24.75 5.46
CA SER A 33 -12.96 23.44 5.98
C SER A 33 -13.42 22.32 5.04
N GLY A 34 -12.59 21.29 4.90
CA GLY A 34 -12.98 19.99 4.34
C GLY A 34 -12.91 18.91 5.41
N THR A 35 -13.14 17.65 5.04
CA THR A 35 -13.04 16.51 5.96
C THR A 35 -12.10 15.47 5.39
N LEU A 36 -11.15 14.99 6.19
CA LEU A 36 -10.33 13.82 5.87
C LEU A 36 -10.94 12.59 6.54
N ARG A 37 -11.20 11.53 5.77
CA ARG A 37 -11.57 10.21 6.26
C ARG A 37 -10.47 9.20 5.93
N LEU A 38 -10.12 8.36 6.91
CA LEU A 38 -9.09 7.35 6.76
C LEU A 38 -9.61 5.96 7.14
N ALA A 39 -9.21 4.97 6.35
CA ALA A 39 -9.36 3.56 6.67
C ALA A 39 -8.00 2.83 6.56
N LEU A 40 -7.89 1.64 7.15
CA LEU A 40 -6.73 0.76 7.09
C LEU A 40 -7.10 -0.51 6.32
N THR A 41 -6.15 -1.02 5.53
CA THR A 41 -6.21 -2.31 4.84
C THR A 41 -4.81 -2.92 4.80
N ASP A 42 -4.71 -4.19 4.41
CA ASP A 42 -3.43 -4.88 4.31
C ASP A 42 -3.20 -5.50 2.93
N ALA A 43 -1.93 -5.65 2.59
CA ALA A 43 -1.44 -6.53 1.54
C ALA A 43 -1.25 -7.97 2.08
N PRO A 44 -0.94 -8.98 1.24
CA PRO A 44 -0.76 -10.36 1.68
C PRO A 44 0.31 -10.54 2.75
N SER A 45 0.11 -11.50 3.66
CA SER A 45 1.18 -12.02 4.53
C SER A 45 2.20 -12.83 3.73
N CYS A 46 3.43 -12.92 4.26
CA CYS A 46 4.44 -13.87 3.80
C CYS A 46 4.84 -14.81 4.96
N GLY A 47 4.08 -15.89 5.16
CA GLY A 47 4.43 -16.95 6.13
C GLY A 47 4.13 -16.66 7.59
N TYR A 48 3.12 -15.84 7.85
CA TYR A 48 2.61 -15.54 9.19
C TYR A 48 1.12 -15.91 9.28
N ASP A 49 0.70 -16.43 10.42
CA ASP A 49 -0.70 -16.74 10.71
C ASP A 49 -1.45 -15.50 11.23
N THR A 50 -0.73 -14.55 11.84
CA THR A 50 -1.31 -13.30 12.37
C THR A 50 -0.25 -12.22 12.43
N VAL A 51 -0.61 -10.97 12.10
CA VAL A 51 0.24 -9.79 12.31
C VAL A 51 -0.60 -8.71 12.99
N ASN A 52 -0.44 -8.59 14.30
CA ASN A 52 -1.18 -7.63 15.11
C ASN A 52 -0.42 -6.30 15.20
N VAL A 53 -1.11 -5.21 14.92
CA VAL A 53 -0.65 -3.85 15.22
C VAL A 53 -1.70 -3.10 16.03
N THR A 54 -1.27 -2.24 16.95
CA THR A 54 -2.19 -1.41 17.75
C THR A 54 -2.06 0.03 17.32
N VAL A 55 -3.09 0.57 16.66
CA VAL A 55 -3.12 1.95 16.19
C VAL A 55 -3.62 2.87 17.30
N SER A 56 -2.79 3.83 17.70
CA SER A 56 -3.11 4.83 18.72
C SER A 56 -3.70 6.10 18.11
N LYS A 57 -3.06 6.63 17.07
CA LYS A 57 -3.52 7.83 16.38
C LYS A 57 -2.91 8.00 15.01
N ILE A 58 -3.54 8.83 14.19
CA ILE A 58 -3.01 9.30 12.91
C ILE A 58 -2.86 10.80 13.00
N ARG A 59 -1.70 11.33 12.58
CA ARG A 59 -1.43 12.76 12.54
C ARG A 59 -1.19 13.21 11.11
N VAL A 60 -1.69 14.37 10.72
CA VAL A 60 -1.45 14.98 9.40
C VAL A 60 -0.96 16.41 9.51
N HIS A 61 -0.12 16.82 8.56
CA HIS A 61 0.50 18.14 8.53
C HIS A 61 0.70 18.66 7.09
N GLN A 62 0.63 19.98 6.92
CA GLN A 62 0.75 20.64 5.61
C GLN A 62 2.20 20.70 5.09
N SER A 63 3.18 20.80 6.00
CA SER A 63 4.62 20.71 5.69
C SER A 63 5.15 19.27 5.70
N SER A 64 5.95 18.92 4.68
CA SER A 64 6.63 17.64 4.52
C SER A 64 7.85 17.48 5.43
N SER A 65 8.35 18.58 6.00
CA SER A 65 9.51 18.61 6.90
C SER A 65 9.14 18.76 8.38
N ALA A 66 7.84 18.77 8.74
CA ALA A 66 7.41 18.94 10.12
C ALA A 66 7.99 17.89 11.07
N GLY A 67 8.56 18.38 12.17
CA GLY A 67 9.00 17.62 13.32
C GLY A 67 7.84 17.21 14.24
N ASP A 68 8.16 16.36 15.20
CA ASP A 68 7.18 15.65 16.03
C ASP A 68 6.42 16.59 16.96
N ALA A 69 7.13 17.59 17.48
CA ALA A 69 6.66 18.58 18.44
C ALA A 69 6.26 19.92 17.80
N ASP A 70 6.34 20.03 16.47
CA ASP A 70 5.96 21.24 15.75
C ASP A 70 4.46 21.53 15.95
N ALA A 71 4.07 22.80 15.87
CA ALA A 71 2.65 23.17 15.85
C ALA A 71 2.01 22.80 14.50
N GLY A 72 0.67 22.75 14.45
CA GLY A 72 -0.08 22.56 13.20
C GLY A 72 -0.45 21.11 12.87
N TRP A 73 -0.11 20.16 13.73
CA TRP A 73 -0.60 18.77 13.62
C TRP A 73 -2.10 18.68 13.89
N SER A 74 -2.82 17.99 13.00
CA SER A 74 -4.20 17.57 13.22
C SER A 74 -4.24 16.06 13.43
N GLU A 75 -5.04 15.58 14.39
CA GLU A 75 -4.99 14.18 14.84
C GLU A 75 -6.34 13.47 14.80
N ILE A 76 -6.36 12.25 14.27
CA ILE A 76 -7.42 11.27 14.51
C ILE A 76 -6.94 10.36 15.65
N VAL A 77 -7.50 10.52 16.85
CA VAL A 77 -7.13 9.73 18.03
C VAL A 77 -8.07 8.55 18.19
N LEU A 78 -7.51 7.35 18.32
CA LEU A 78 -8.24 6.13 18.59
C LEU A 78 -8.17 5.88 20.10
N ASN A 79 -9.27 6.11 20.82
CA ASN A 79 -9.34 5.89 22.26
C ASN A 79 -10.55 4.97 22.61
N PRO A 80 -10.31 3.74 23.12
CA PRO A 80 -9.00 3.13 23.32
C PRO A 80 -8.26 2.88 21.98
N ALA A 81 -6.93 2.75 22.06
CA ALA A 81 -6.12 2.36 20.90
C ALA A 81 -6.64 1.03 20.34
N ARG A 82 -6.66 0.89 19.01
CA ARG A 82 -7.28 -0.27 18.37
C ARG A 82 -6.22 -1.25 17.89
N ARG A 83 -6.21 -2.43 18.51
CA ARG A 83 -5.45 -3.59 18.05
C ARG A 83 -6.18 -4.28 16.91
N VAL A 84 -5.48 -4.54 15.82
CA VAL A 84 -6.02 -5.20 14.64
C VAL A 84 -5.02 -6.20 14.09
N ASP A 85 -5.52 -7.36 13.68
CA ASP A 85 -4.76 -8.28 12.84
C ASP A 85 -4.83 -7.79 11.39
N LEU A 86 -3.70 -7.37 10.84
CA LEU A 86 -3.60 -6.86 9.48
C LEU A 86 -4.05 -7.91 8.46
N LEU A 87 -3.80 -9.20 8.72
CA LEU A 87 -4.12 -10.26 7.77
C LEU A 87 -5.63 -10.44 7.58
N SER A 88 -6.43 -9.97 8.54
CA SER A 88 -7.89 -9.91 8.44
C SER A 88 -8.41 -8.78 7.54
N LEU A 89 -7.55 -7.82 7.18
CA LEU A 89 -7.89 -6.66 6.35
C LEU A 89 -7.51 -6.85 4.86
N THR A 90 -7.39 -8.11 4.44
CA THR A 90 -7.15 -8.47 3.04
C THR A 90 -8.47 -8.63 2.28
N ASN A 91 -8.41 -9.00 1.01
CA ASN A 91 -9.56 -9.26 0.14
C ASN A 91 -10.60 -8.11 0.08
N GLY A 92 -10.12 -6.86 0.09
CA GLY A 92 -10.95 -5.65 0.02
C GLY A 92 -11.59 -5.21 1.35
N VAL A 93 -11.26 -5.87 2.47
CA VAL A 93 -11.73 -5.48 3.81
C VAL A 93 -11.02 -4.21 4.27
N LEU A 94 -11.79 -3.26 4.80
CA LEU A 94 -11.31 -1.97 5.30
C LEU A 94 -11.72 -1.80 6.77
N MET A 95 -10.79 -1.32 7.60
CA MET A 95 -11.06 -0.89 8.98
C MET A 95 -11.08 0.64 9.05
N GLU A 96 -12.22 1.23 9.41
CA GLU A 96 -12.32 2.69 9.58
C GLU A 96 -11.46 3.16 10.76
N LEU A 97 -10.56 4.11 10.49
CA LEU A 97 -9.70 4.75 11.49
C LEU A 97 -10.34 6.02 12.04
N GLY A 98 -11.25 6.63 11.28
CA GLY A 98 -12.03 7.81 11.67
C GLY A 98 -11.99 8.92 10.63
N GLN A 99 -12.50 10.08 11.04
CA GLN A 99 -12.49 11.29 10.20
C GLN A 99 -12.24 12.53 11.05
N ILE A 100 -11.68 13.57 10.41
CA ILE A 100 -11.36 14.86 11.05
C ILE A 100 -11.66 16.02 10.09
N PRO A 101 -12.35 17.09 10.54
CA PRO A 101 -12.42 18.33 9.78
C PRO A 101 -11.04 19.00 9.75
N LEU A 102 -10.62 19.44 8.57
CA LEU A 102 -9.33 20.07 8.35
C LEU A 102 -9.53 21.40 7.59
N PRO A 103 -8.74 22.44 7.87
CA PRO A 103 -8.64 23.59 6.99
C PRO A 103 -8.32 23.14 5.57
N ALA A 104 -8.97 23.76 4.57
CA ALA A 104 -8.65 23.48 3.18
C ALA A 104 -7.18 23.80 2.89
N GLY A 105 -6.60 22.99 2.02
CA GLY A 105 -5.21 23.09 1.65
C GLY A 105 -4.56 21.73 1.49
N LYS A 106 -3.27 21.80 1.20
CA LYS A 106 -2.46 20.64 0.83
C LYS A 106 -1.74 20.06 2.04
N TYR A 107 -1.95 18.78 2.29
CA TYR A 107 -1.30 18.01 3.34
C TYR A 107 -0.24 17.11 2.73
N THR A 108 0.99 17.23 3.23
CA THR A 108 2.17 16.58 2.63
C THR A 108 2.90 15.64 3.57
N GLN A 109 2.52 15.59 4.85
CA GLN A 109 3.03 14.61 5.80
C GLN A 109 1.88 13.95 6.57
N MET A 110 1.95 12.62 6.72
CA MET A 110 1.10 11.82 7.59
C MET A 110 1.98 10.98 8.51
N ARG A 111 1.49 10.69 9.71
CA ARG A 111 2.13 9.78 10.66
C ARG A 111 1.13 8.78 11.23
N LEU A 112 1.40 7.49 11.05
CA LEU A 112 0.69 6.41 11.72
C LEU A 112 1.39 6.10 13.04
N VAL A 113 0.76 6.40 14.17
CA VAL A 113 1.32 6.16 15.51
C VAL A 113 0.77 4.85 16.06
N LEU A 114 1.66 3.89 16.30
CA LEU A 114 1.34 2.62 16.93
C LEU A 114 1.57 2.72 18.44
N ALA A 115 0.81 1.94 19.23
CA ALA A 115 1.08 1.79 20.66
C ALA A 115 2.36 0.98 20.87
N ASP A 116 3.16 1.33 21.87
CA ASP A 116 4.35 0.55 22.22
C ASP A 116 3.99 -0.75 22.94
N ASN A 117 4.80 -1.79 22.72
CA ASN A 117 4.81 -2.96 23.59
C ASN A 117 5.34 -2.55 24.97
N SER A 118 4.47 -2.56 25.98
CA SER A 118 4.80 -2.14 27.35
C SER A 118 4.70 -3.31 28.33
N THR A 119 5.09 -3.10 29.58
CA THR A 119 4.91 -4.12 30.64
C THR A 119 3.44 -4.49 30.87
N THR A 120 2.52 -3.56 30.61
CA THR A 120 1.07 -3.79 30.75
C THR A 120 0.41 -4.29 29.47
N GLN A 121 1.02 -4.04 28.31
CA GLN A 121 0.57 -4.52 27.00
C GLN A 121 1.77 -5.05 26.20
N PRO A 122 2.31 -6.23 26.55
CA PRO A 122 3.55 -6.74 25.95
C PRO A 122 3.37 -7.18 24.49
N LEU A 123 2.13 -7.36 24.03
CA LEU A 123 1.75 -7.83 22.69
C LEU A 123 0.83 -6.82 21.98
N ALA A 124 0.99 -5.53 22.26
CA ALA A 124 0.32 -4.46 21.50
C ALA A 124 0.62 -4.57 20.00
N ASN A 125 1.87 -4.87 19.63
CA ASN A 125 2.25 -5.29 18.29
C ASN A 125 2.95 -6.65 18.37
N SER A 126 2.49 -7.61 17.58
CA SER A 126 2.97 -8.99 17.63
C SER A 126 2.79 -9.69 16.30
N VAL A 127 3.50 -10.80 16.13
CA VAL A 127 3.39 -11.68 14.98
C VAL A 127 3.28 -13.12 15.45
N MET A 128 2.49 -13.93 14.77
CA MET A 128 2.46 -15.38 14.94
C MET A 128 3.04 -16.02 13.66
N PRO A 129 4.30 -16.50 13.69
CA PRO A 129 4.85 -17.30 12.60
C PRO A 129 4.02 -18.56 12.38
N THR A 130 3.91 -19.01 11.13
CA THR A 130 3.12 -20.20 10.82
C THR A 130 3.61 -21.44 11.59
N GLY A 131 2.71 -22.07 12.34
CA GLY A 131 3.03 -23.20 13.22
C GLY A 131 3.84 -22.83 14.47
N GLY A 132 4.00 -21.54 14.75
CA GLY A 132 4.69 -21.00 15.92
C GLY A 132 3.74 -20.50 17.02
N THR A 133 4.29 -19.71 17.93
CA THR A 133 3.52 -18.99 18.96
C THR A 133 3.59 -17.49 18.69
N GLU A 134 2.66 -16.74 19.27
CA GLU A 134 2.66 -15.28 19.15
C GLU A 134 3.89 -14.68 19.85
N VAL A 135 4.63 -13.86 19.12
CA VAL A 135 5.86 -13.20 19.56
C VAL A 135 5.71 -11.68 19.45
N ALA A 136 6.18 -10.95 20.45
CA ALA A 136 6.19 -9.49 20.43
C ALA A 136 7.06 -8.95 19.28
N LEU A 137 6.53 -8.00 18.52
CA LEU A 137 7.31 -7.27 17.52
C LEU A 137 8.12 -6.17 18.22
N LYS A 138 9.43 -6.11 17.94
CA LYS A 138 10.26 -5.00 18.40
C LYS A 138 10.07 -3.80 17.47
N THR A 139 9.56 -2.71 18.02
CA THR A 139 9.44 -1.42 17.34
C THR A 139 10.74 -0.63 17.53
N PRO A 140 11.44 -0.18 16.47
CA PRO A 140 12.54 0.75 16.63
C PRO A 140 12.05 2.06 17.28
N SER A 141 12.92 2.72 18.05
CA SER A 141 12.57 3.92 18.84
C SER A 141 11.93 5.06 18.04
N GLY A 142 12.11 5.12 16.73
CA GLY A 142 11.46 6.08 15.83
C GLY A 142 9.95 5.87 15.61
N GLN A 143 9.33 4.81 16.15
CA GLN A 143 7.88 4.59 16.03
C GLN A 143 7.04 5.34 17.06
N GLN A 144 7.64 5.79 18.16
CA GLN A 144 6.92 6.59 19.17
C GLN A 144 6.37 7.89 18.59
N SER A 145 7.08 8.44 17.59
CA SER A 145 6.65 9.62 16.86
C SER A 145 5.77 9.34 15.65
N GLY A 146 5.54 8.06 15.35
CA GLY A 146 4.73 7.56 14.24
C GLY A 146 5.52 7.34 12.95
N VAL A 147 5.08 6.34 12.19
CA VAL A 147 5.59 6.01 10.86
C VAL A 147 5.33 7.18 9.94
N LYS A 148 6.38 7.91 9.57
CA LYS A 148 6.28 9.05 8.66
C LYS A 148 6.04 8.58 7.23
N THR A 149 4.94 9.05 6.65
CA THR A 149 4.60 8.84 5.24
C THR A 149 4.46 10.20 4.57
N ASN A 150 5.20 10.42 3.50
CA ASN A 150 4.99 11.60 2.66
C ASN A 150 3.72 11.36 1.83
N ILE A 151 2.79 12.29 1.91
CA ILE A 151 1.50 12.21 1.23
C ILE A 151 1.32 13.40 0.31
N ASN A 152 0.28 13.37 -0.50
CA ASN A 152 -0.10 14.48 -1.36
C ASN A 152 -1.63 14.56 -1.40
N ILE A 153 -2.22 14.97 -0.28
CA ILE A 153 -3.67 15.05 -0.10
C ILE A 153 -4.11 16.51 -0.20
N ASP A 154 -5.07 16.78 -1.07
CA ASP A 154 -5.73 18.08 -1.15
C ASP A 154 -7.07 18.02 -0.41
N ILE A 155 -7.23 18.87 0.60
CA ILE A 155 -8.48 19.06 1.31
C ILE A 155 -9.18 20.26 0.69
N ALA A 156 -10.25 20.02 -0.06
CA ALA A 156 -11.09 21.07 -0.60
C ALA A 156 -12.21 21.45 0.37
N ALA A 157 -12.58 22.74 0.38
CA ALA A 157 -13.68 23.25 1.21
C ALA A 157 -14.99 22.52 0.91
N ASN A 158 -15.72 22.14 1.96
CA ASN A 158 -17.00 21.41 1.93
C ASN A 158 -16.95 20.06 1.18
N LYS A 159 -15.76 19.45 1.04
CA LYS A 159 -15.58 18.12 0.44
C LYS A 159 -14.96 17.13 1.42
N MET A 160 -15.21 15.85 1.16
CA MET A 160 -14.55 14.75 1.83
C MET A 160 -13.37 14.25 1.00
N ALA A 161 -12.19 14.23 1.61
CA ALA A 161 -11.01 13.55 1.13
C ALA A 161 -10.97 12.17 1.78
N ASP A 162 -11.09 11.10 0.99
CA ASP A 162 -11.27 9.74 1.48
C ASP A 162 -10.10 8.87 1.04
N PHE A 163 -9.35 8.35 2.00
CA PHE A 163 -8.10 7.65 1.76
C PHE A 163 -8.00 6.36 2.57
N VAL A 164 -7.22 5.43 2.04
CA VAL A 164 -6.90 4.15 2.68
C VAL A 164 -5.40 4.07 2.89
N LEU A 165 -5.01 3.69 4.10
CA LEU A 165 -3.65 3.29 4.45
C LEU A 165 -3.54 1.81 4.11
N ASP A 166 -2.74 1.49 3.09
CA ASP A 166 -2.39 0.14 2.70
C ASP A 166 -1.10 -0.24 3.43
N PHE A 167 -1.24 -1.01 4.49
CA PHE A 167 -0.12 -1.56 5.24
C PHE A 167 0.35 -2.82 4.50
N ASP A 168 1.65 -3.04 4.32
CA ASP A 168 2.15 -4.28 3.74
C ASP A 168 2.78 -5.12 4.86
N ALA A 169 1.98 -5.99 5.51
CA ALA A 169 2.46 -6.80 6.62
C ALA A 169 3.67 -7.67 6.26
N CYS A 170 3.66 -8.28 5.06
CA CYS A 170 4.77 -9.09 4.55
C CYS A 170 6.08 -8.29 4.50
N LYS A 171 6.03 -7.07 3.98
CA LYS A 171 7.21 -6.20 3.90
C LYS A 171 7.55 -5.52 5.22
N SER A 172 6.58 -5.42 6.13
CA SER A 172 6.74 -4.70 7.38
C SER A 172 7.30 -5.54 8.52
N VAL A 173 7.09 -6.86 8.50
CA VAL A 173 7.65 -7.76 9.52
C VAL A 173 8.98 -8.31 9.04
N VAL A 174 10.04 -8.00 9.76
CA VAL A 174 11.40 -8.48 9.41
C VAL A 174 11.98 -9.33 10.51
N ARG A 175 12.55 -10.48 10.15
CA ARG A 175 13.20 -11.39 11.09
C ARG A 175 14.67 -11.00 11.27
N ALA A 176 15.07 -10.66 12.49
CA ALA A 176 16.43 -10.26 12.82
C ALA A 176 17.39 -11.46 12.93
N GLY A 177 17.96 -11.86 11.80
CA GLY A 177 19.13 -12.74 11.69
C GLY A 177 19.14 -13.94 12.65
N GLY A 178 20.32 -14.30 13.16
CA GLY A 178 20.50 -15.44 14.09
C GLY A 178 19.93 -15.26 15.49
N SER A 179 19.29 -14.12 15.80
CA SER A 179 18.74 -13.84 17.13
C SER A 179 17.32 -14.37 17.35
N GLY A 180 16.60 -14.71 16.28
CA GLY A 180 15.21 -15.19 16.34
C GLY A 180 14.15 -14.10 16.61
N GLN A 181 14.56 -12.83 16.75
CA GLN A 181 13.65 -11.72 17.01
C GLN A 181 12.89 -11.26 15.76
N TYR A 182 11.69 -10.70 15.94
CA TYR A 182 10.91 -10.06 14.88
C TYR A 182 10.82 -8.56 15.11
N LEU A 183 11.10 -7.77 14.08
CA LEU A 183 10.99 -6.32 14.08
C LEU A 183 9.80 -5.88 13.25
N LEU A 184 9.19 -4.78 13.68
CA LEU A 184 8.19 -4.08 12.89
C LEU A 184 8.84 -2.86 12.22
N LYS A 185 8.85 -2.83 10.90
CA LYS A 185 9.25 -1.69 10.06
C LYS A 185 8.10 -1.36 9.11
N PRO A 186 7.09 -0.60 9.54
CA PRO A 186 5.86 -0.41 8.77
C PRO A 186 6.13 0.19 7.39
N VAL A 187 5.70 -0.55 6.37
CA VAL A 187 5.65 -0.13 4.98
C VAL A 187 4.19 0.21 4.71
N VAL A 188 3.90 1.50 4.64
CA VAL A 188 2.53 2.02 4.48
C VAL A 188 2.47 2.93 3.27
N THR A 189 1.50 2.65 2.39
CA THR A 189 1.16 3.50 1.26
C THR A 189 -0.20 4.14 1.51
N VAL A 190 -0.37 5.41 1.12
CA VAL A 190 -1.65 6.10 1.23
C VAL A 190 -2.25 6.28 -0.15
N ILE A 191 -3.44 5.72 -0.35
CA ILE A 191 -4.13 5.73 -1.66
C ILE A 191 -5.55 6.28 -1.49
N PRO A 192 -6.10 7.00 -2.50
CA PRO A 192 -7.50 7.38 -2.47
C PRO A 192 -8.40 6.14 -2.36
N ARG A 193 -9.53 6.27 -1.65
CA ARG A 193 -10.50 5.19 -1.52
C ARG A 193 -11.36 5.07 -2.77
N TYR A 194 -10.87 4.33 -3.75
CA TYR A 194 -11.63 4.00 -4.94
C TYR A 194 -12.64 2.86 -4.70
N VAL A 195 -13.79 2.95 -5.35
CA VAL A 195 -14.69 1.80 -5.52
C VAL A 195 -14.11 0.82 -6.56
N SER A 196 -13.23 1.31 -7.44
CA SER A 196 -12.66 0.51 -8.51
C SER A 196 -11.69 -0.56 -8.01
N GLY A 197 -11.65 -1.68 -8.72
CA GLY A 197 -10.77 -2.80 -8.39
C GLY A 197 -10.83 -3.94 -9.38
N VAL A 198 -10.22 -5.07 -9.02
CA VAL A 198 -10.28 -6.32 -9.79
C VAL A 198 -10.72 -7.44 -8.86
N GLN A 199 -11.70 -8.23 -9.29
CA GLN A 199 -12.14 -9.43 -8.57
C GLN A 199 -11.98 -10.64 -9.47
N GLY A 200 -11.62 -11.78 -8.89
CA GLY A 200 -11.58 -13.02 -9.64
C GLY A 200 -11.54 -14.25 -8.77
N TYR A 201 -11.22 -15.38 -9.41
CA TYR A 201 -11.10 -16.68 -8.76
C TYR A 201 -9.82 -17.37 -9.20
N VAL A 202 -9.07 -17.87 -8.23
CA VAL A 202 -8.03 -18.88 -8.42
C VAL A 202 -8.54 -20.24 -7.95
N ASP A 203 -7.89 -21.32 -8.36
CA ASP A 203 -8.27 -22.67 -7.96
C ASP A 203 -8.15 -22.81 -6.42
N PRO A 204 -9.23 -23.16 -5.69
CA PRO A 204 -9.20 -23.35 -4.24
C PRO A 204 -8.15 -24.38 -3.78
N ALA A 205 -7.77 -25.33 -4.64
CA ALA A 205 -6.74 -26.32 -4.36
C ALA A 205 -5.31 -25.72 -4.23
N LEU A 206 -5.14 -24.43 -4.50
CA LEU A 206 -3.90 -23.71 -4.22
C LEU A 206 -3.72 -23.39 -2.73
N GLY A 207 -4.80 -23.43 -1.95
CA GLY A 207 -4.82 -23.10 -0.53
C GLY A 207 -4.98 -21.60 -0.29
N ALA A 208 -5.85 -21.25 0.66
CA ALA A 208 -5.92 -19.89 1.20
C ALA A 208 -4.63 -19.60 1.99
N GLY A 209 -4.08 -18.39 1.87
CA GLY A 209 -2.87 -17.98 2.60
C GLY A 209 -1.53 -18.20 1.87
N THR A 210 -1.46 -19.13 0.91
CA THR A 210 -0.21 -19.47 0.18
C THR A 210 -0.12 -18.84 -1.20
N THR A 211 -1.25 -18.39 -1.73
CA THR A 211 -1.36 -17.78 -3.05
C THR A 211 -1.41 -16.28 -2.92
N ARG A 212 -0.44 -15.62 -3.53
CA ARG A 212 -0.37 -14.17 -3.63
C ARG A 212 -0.95 -13.73 -4.96
N VAL A 213 -1.93 -12.84 -4.92
CA VAL A 213 -2.50 -12.18 -6.10
C VAL A 213 -2.14 -10.70 -6.05
N SER A 214 -1.66 -10.14 -7.16
CA SER A 214 -1.25 -8.73 -7.19
C SER A 214 -1.54 -8.07 -8.52
N LEU A 215 -1.90 -6.78 -8.48
CA LEU A 215 -1.88 -5.90 -9.63
C LEU A 215 -0.55 -5.17 -9.64
N GLN A 216 0.11 -5.19 -10.79
CA GLN A 216 1.43 -4.63 -10.96
C GLN A 216 1.47 -3.70 -12.17
N LEU A 217 2.34 -2.69 -12.08
CA LEU A 217 2.77 -1.88 -13.21
C LEU A 217 3.74 -2.68 -14.11
N PRO A 218 3.96 -2.25 -15.37
CA PRO A 218 4.85 -2.93 -16.31
C PRO A 218 6.30 -3.14 -15.84
N ASN A 219 6.75 -2.45 -14.80
CA ASN A 219 8.08 -2.57 -14.21
C ASN A 219 8.15 -3.51 -12.99
N GLY A 220 7.07 -4.25 -12.70
CA GLY A 220 6.95 -5.16 -11.57
C GLY A 220 6.55 -4.49 -10.26
N THR A 221 6.31 -3.17 -10.24
CA THR A 221 5.87 -2.49 -9.02
C THR A 221 4.45 -2.91 -8.69
N ILE A 222 4.27 -3.52 -7.52
CA ILE A 222 2.95 -3.87 -6.99
C ILE A 222 2.19 -2.60 -6.63
N VAL A 223 0.98 -2.49 -7.16
CA VAL A 223 0.02 -1.42 -6.89
C VAL A 223 -0.95 -1.84 -5.79
N LYS A 224 -1.41 -3.09 -5.84
CA LYS A 224 -2.26 -3.69 -4.83
C LYS A 224 -2.02 -5.19 -4.82
N ALA A 225 -2.09 -5.80 -3.66
CA ALA A 225 -2.01 -7.25 -3.54
C ALA A 225 -3.01 -7.78 -2.53
N THR A 226 -3.34 -9.06 -2.65
CA THR A 226 -4.25 -9.75 -1.74
C THR A 226 -4.03 -11.26 -1.74
N VAL A 227 -4.64 -11.94 -0.77
CA VAL A 227 -4.71 -13.39 -0.70
C VAL A 227 -6.15 -13.80 -1.02
N PRO A 228 -6.37 -14.83 -1.84
CA PRO A 228 -7.70 -15.38 -2.06
C PRO A 228 -8.27 -15.99 -0.78
N ASP A 229 -9.59 -15.93 -0.62
CA ASP A 229 -10.29 -16.65 0.44
C ASP A 229 -10.31 -18.18 0.18
N SER A 230 -10.91 -18.93 1.12
CA SER A 230 -11.03 -20.40 1.02
C SER A 230 -11.82 -20.90 -0.20
N THR A 231 -12.60 -20.04 -0.85
CA THR A 231 -13.31 -20.34 -2.11
C THR A 231 -12.49 -19.99 -3.35
N GLY A 232 -11.26 -19.52 -3.16
CA GLY A 232 -10.38 -19.04 -4.23
C GLY A 232 -10.74 -17.65 -4.74
N LYS A 233 -11.76 -16.99 -4.17
CA LYS A 233 -12.16 -15.65 -4.57
C LYS A 233 -11.15 -14.64 -4.05
N PHE A 234 -10.73 -13.71 -4.90
CA PHE A 234 -9.89 -12.58 -4.53
C PHE A 234 -10.52 -11.26 -4.98
N LEU A 235 -10.23 -10.20 -4.25
CA LEU A 235 -10.63 -8.82 -4.50
C LEU A 235 -9.45 -7.87 -4.22
N LEU A 236 -9.01 -7.19 -5.27
CA LEU A 236 -7.97 -6.17 -5.25
C LEU A 236 -8.66 -4.81 -5.32
N GLN A 237 -8.91 -4.22 -4.15
CA GLN A 237 -9.59 -2.94 -3.98
C GLN A 237 -9.07 -2.24 -2.72
N PRO A 238 -8.93 -0.90 -2.68
CA PRO A 238 -9.16 0.07 -3.75
C PRO A 238 -7.99 0.14 -4.75
N VAL A 239 -8.28 0.40 -6.02
CA VAL A 239 -7.28 0.58 -7.08
C VAL A 239 -7.68 1.76 -7.98
N ALA A 240 -6.71 2.60 -8.35
CA ALA A 240 -6.97 3.70 -9.26
C ALA A 240 -7.36 3.19 -10.67
N PRO A 241 -8.18 3.92 -11.44
CA PRO A 241 -8.42 3.59 -12.84
C PRO A 241 -7.11 3.57 -13.63
N GLY A 242 -6.95 2.55 -14.48
CA GLY A 242 -5.71 2.32 -15.20
C GLY A 242 -5.67 0.95 -15.86
N ASN A 243 -4.53 0.60 -16.43
CA ASN A 243 -4.29 -0.71 -17.00
C ASN A 243 -3.12 -1.38 -16.30
N TYR A 244 -3.31 -2.62 -15.86
CA TYR A 244 -2.40 -3.32 -14.96
C TYR A 244 -2.12 -4.74 -15.44
N THR A 245 -1.09 -5.34 -14.86
CA THR A 245 -0.82 -6.77 -15.00
C THR A 245 -1.24 -7.48 -13.72
N LEU A 246 -2.12 -8.47 -13.82
CA LEU A 246 -2.49 -9.32 -12.69
C LEU A 246 -1.50 -10.49 -12.62
N VAL A 247 -0.89 -10.68 -11.47
CA VAL A 247 0.14 -11.70 -11.21
C VAL A 247 -0.30 -12.57 -10.05
N MET A 248 -0.29 -13.87 -10.26
CA MET A 248 -0.57 -14.90 -9.26
C MET A 248 0.68 -15.75 -9.06
N ALA A 249 1.13 -15.87 -7.81
CA ALA A 249 2.26 -16.69 -7.41
C ALA A 249 1.90 -17.50 -6.17
N ALA A 250 2.33 -18.76 -6.12
CA ALA A 250 2.16 -19.63 -4.96
C ALA A 250 3.36 -20.57 -4.84
N SER A 251 3.70 -20.96 -3.62
CA SER A 251 4.83 -21.86 -3.36
C SER A 251 4.64 -23.21 -4.07
N GLY A 252 5.68 -23.72 -4.71
CA GLY A 252 5.66 -24.99 -5.47
C GLY A 252 4.82 -24.96 -6.74
N ARG A 253 4.40 -23.77 -7.22
CA ARG A 253 3.62 -23.59 -8.44
C ARG A 253 4.34 -22.65 -9.41
N THR A 254 4.09 -22.81 -10.71
CA THR A 254 4.46 -21.78 -11.68
C THR A 254 3.58 -20.55 -11.50
N SER A 255 4.08 -19.36 -11.84
CA SER A 255 3.28 -18.14 -11.81
C SER A 255 2.30 -18.08 -12.98
N ALA A 256 1.18 -17.38 -12.78
CA ALA A 256 0.26 -17.00 -13.85
C ALA A 256 0.15 -15.48 -13.94
N VAL A 257 0.10 -14.99 -15.17
CA VAL A 257 0.13 -13.56 -15.49
C VAL A 257 -0.98 -13.25 -16.48
N VAL A 258 -1.84 -12.31 -16.14
CA VAL A 258 -2.86 -11.77 -17.03
C VAL A 258 -2.49 -10.34 -17.37
N THR A 259 -2.14 -10.09 -18.63
CA THR A 259 -1.72 -8.77 -19.10
C THR A 259 -2.92 -7.93 -19.53
N GLY A 260 -2.79 -6.62 -19.40
CA GLY A 260 -3.78 -5.68 -19.94
C GLY A 260 -5.12 -5.69 -19.20
N VAL A 261 -5.12 -5.93 -17.87
CA VAL A 261 -6.34 -5.91 -17.04
C VAL A 261 -6.78 -4.46 -16.82
N PRO A 262 -7.95 -4.04 -17.35
CA PRO A 262 -8.44 -2.70 -17.16
C PRO A 262 -9.06 -2.54 -15.78
N VAL A 263 -8.74 -1.47 -15.07
CA VAL A 263 -9.50 -0.99 -13.92
C VAL A 263 -10.22 0.28 -14.34
N VAL A 264 -11.54 0.24 -14.28
CA VAL A 264 -12.41 1.35 -14.69
C VAL A 264 -13.01 2.00 -13.45
N ALA A 265 -13.12 3.33 -13.45
CA ALA A 265 -13.69 4.10 -12.35
C ALA A 265 -15.03 3.53 -11.89
N GLU A 266 -15.19 3.40 -10.57
CA GLU A 266 -16.43 2.98 -9.91
C GLU A 266 -16.91 1.56 -10.24
N THR A 267 -16.03 0.71 -10.78
CA THR A 267 -16.36 -0.66 -11.15
C THR A 267 -15.31 -1.66 -10.67
N VAL A 268 -15.76 -2.88 -10.35
CA VAL A 268 -14.87 -4.00 -10.06
C VAL A 268 -14.78 -4.88 -11.29
N THR A 269 -13.62 -4.89 -11.94
CA THR A 269 -13.37 -5.66 -13.16
C THR A 269 -13.30 -7.15 -12.83
N PRO A 270 -14.14 -8.00 -13.45
CA PRO A 270 -14.10 -9.43 -13.20
C PRO A 270 -13.02 -10.11 -14.06
N VAL A 271 -12.29 -11.04 -13.44
CA VAL A 271 -11.28 -11.90 -14.06
C VAL A 271 -11.53 -13.34 -13.61
N ALA A 272 -11.74 -14.26 -14.56
CA ALA A 272 -12.16 -15.64 -14.27
C ALA A 272 -13.45 -15.73 -13.44
N SER A 273 -13.95 -16.95 -13.22
CA SER A 273 -15.19 -17.18 -12.47
C SER A 273 -15.05 -18.38 -11.55
N ALA A 274 -15.94 -18.53 -10.58
CA ALA A 274 -15.95 -19.70 -9.70
C ALA A 274 -16.09 -21.03 -10.46
N ALA A 275 -16.74 -21.02 -11.63
CA ALA A 275 -16.90 -22.22 -12.48
C ALA A 275 -15.68 -22.53 -13.35
N SER A 276 -14.79 -21.55 -13.54
CA SER A 276 -13.55 -21.71 -14.30
C SER A 276 -12.46 -20.84 -13.64
N PRO A 277 -11.98 -21.27 -12.45
CA PRO A 277 -10.99 -20.53 -11.70
C PRO A 277 -9.59 -20.67 -12.33
N ILE A 278 -8.71 -19.72 -12.05
CA ILE A 278 -7.32 -19.76 -12.55
C ILE A 278 -6.52 -20.78 -11.74
N ALA A 279 -6.07 -21.85 -12.41
CA ALA A 279 -5.18 -22.84 -11.82
C ALA A 279 -3.71 -22.50 -12.07
N LEU A 280 -2.84 -22.81 -11.09
CA LEU A 280 -1.40 -22.74 -11.24
C LEU A 280 -0.82 -24.16 -11.32
N ALA A 281 -0.08 -24.47 -12.38
CA ALA A 281 0.56 -25.78 -12.53
C ALA A 281 1.69 -25.98 -11.51
N ALA A 282 1.93 -27.22 -11.08
CA ALA A 282 3.05 -27.55 -10.21
C ALA A 282 4.39 -27.19 -10.87
N SER A 283 5.33 -26.71 -10.06
CA SER A 283 6.69 -26.40 -10.49
C SER A 283 7.67 -26.79 -9.41
N ALA A 284 8.79 -27.39 -9.81
CA ALA A 284 9.97 -27.40 -8.95
C ALA A 284 10.45 -25.96 -8.73
N SER A 285 11.22 -25.75 -7.66
CA SER A 285 11.78 -24.45 -7.32
C SER A 285 13.29 -24.49 -7.21
N ALA A 286 13.90 -23.31 -7.31
CA ALA A 286 15.29 -23.04 -6.97
C ALA A 286 15.34 -21.92 -5.92
N SER A 287 16.40 -21.89 -5.12
CA SER A 287 16.60 -20.88 -4.10
C SER A 287 17.45 -19.73 -4.63
N ALA A 288 16.98 -18.50 -4.49
CA ALA A 288 17.78 -17.30 -4.68
C ALA A 288 18.02 -16.66 -3.32
N THR A 289 19.27 -16.56 -2.90
CA THR A 289 19.65 -16.14 -1.55
C THR A 289 20.73 -15.07 -1.62
N GLY A 290 20.96 -14.39 -0.51
CA GLY A 290 22.14 -13.54 -0.38
C GLY A 290 22.00 -12.54 0.73
N THR A 291 22.84 -11.51 0.68
CA THR A 291 22.82 -10.42 1.64
C THR A 291 22.67 -9.06 0.97
N ALA A 292 22.14 -8.10 1.72
CA ALA A 292 22.09 -6.70 1.33
C ALA A 292 22.22 -5.81 2.59
N PRO A 293 22.50 -4.50 2.44
CA PRO A 293 22.40 -3.57 3.56
C PRO A 293 20.98 -3.55 4.16
N ALA A 294 20.87 -3.17 5.44
CA ALA A 294 19.58 -2.97 6.08
C ALA A 294 18.70 -1.99 5.28
N ASP A 295 17.39 -2.18 5.38
CA ASP A 295 16.35 -1.38 4.73
C ASP A 295 16.32 -1.49 3.19
N THR A 296 17.13 -2.38 2.61
CA THR A 296 17.07 -2.71 1.19
C THR A 296 15.86 -3.60 0.91
N LEU A 297 15.00 -3.19 -0.04
CA LEU A 297 14.00 -4.06 -0.64
C LEU A 297 14.66 -4.86 -1.76
N VAL A 298 14.74 -6.19 -1.62
CA VAL A 298 15.18 -7.08 -2.70
C VAL A 298 13.95 -7.73 -3.33
N ARG A 299 13.88 -7.73 -4.66
CA ARG A 299 12.77 -8.28 -5.45
C ARG A 299 13.28 -9.28 -6.47
N ALA A 300 12.58 -10.40 -6.62
CA ALA A 300 12.77 -11.35 -7.71
C ALA A 300 11.79 -11.03 -8.85
N LEU A 301 12.33 -10.47 -9.93
CA LEU A 301 11.58 -10.08 -11.11
C LEU A 301 11.71 -11.14 -12.21
N GLN A 302 10.61 -11.43 -12.90
CA GLN A 302 10.58 -12.25 -14.11
C GLN A 302 10.26 -11.37 -15.31
N SER A 303 11.17 -11.36 -16.29
CA SER A 303 11.00 -10.58 -17.52
C SER A 303 10.12 -11.33 -18.51
N LEU A 304 9.08 -10.67 -18.98
CA LEU A 304 8.19 -11.13 -20.05
C LEU A 304 8.32 -10.19 -21.25
N THR A 305 7.60 -10.47 -22.34
CA THR A 305 7.63 -9.61 -23.53
C THR A 305 7.08 -8.21 -23.22
N GLY A 306 7.97 -7.22 -23.14
CA GLY A 306 7.63 -5.81 -22.93
C GLY A 306 7.32 -5.38 -21.50
N ILE A 307 7.31 -6.32 -20.54
CA ILE A 307 7.04 -6.05 -19.11
C ILE A 307 7.95 -6.89 -18.21
N ALA A 308 8.10 -6.48 -16.95
CA ALA A 308 8.63 -7.31 -15.87
C ALA A 308 7.58 -7.44 -14.77
N VAL A 309 7.52 -8.60 -14.12
CA VAL A 309 6.62 -8.86 -12.99
C VAL A 309 7.41 -9.31 -11.77
N GLU A 310 7.04 -8.81 -10.59
CA GLU A 310 7.56 -9.28 -9.31
C GLU A 310 6.88 -10.60 -8.93
N ILE A 311 7.69 -11.64 -8.73
CA ILE A 311 7.23 -12.95 -8.26
C ILE A 311 7.30 -13.02 -6.74
N ASP A 312 8.36 -12.45 -6.15
CA ASP A 312 8.56 -12.41 -4.70
C ASP A 312 9.44 -11.20 -4.32
N GLY A 313 9.38 -10.76 -3.05
CA GLY A 313 10.12 -9.60 -2.57
C GLY A 313 10.18 -9.51 -1.05
N GLN A 314 11.33 -9.08 -0.53
CA GLN A 314 11.61 -9.06 0.91
C GLN A 314 12.48 -7.84 1.28
N TYR A 315 12.17 -7.18 2.39
CA TYR A 315 13.10 -6.23 3.02
C TYR A 315 14.18 -6.94 3.81
N VAL A 316 15.40 -6.45 3.67
CA VAL A 316 16.57 -6.93 4.38
C VAL A 316 16.78 -6.12 5.66
N ASP A 317 17.09 -6.80 6.76
CA ASP A 317 17.46 -6.16 8.02
C ASP A 317 18.71 -6.77 8.63
N SER A 318 19.44 -5.94 9.36
CA SER A 318 20.61 -6.35 10.12
C SER A 318 20.77 -5.54 11.40
N VAL A 319 21.00 -6.26 12.49
CA VAL A 319 21.27 -5.63 13.80
C VAL A 319 22.77 -5.33 13.96
N THR A 320 23.65 -6.00 13.21
CA THR A 320 25.13 -5.88 13.33
C THR A 320 25.95 -6.15 12.04
N GLY A 321 25.34 -6.19 10.85
CA GLY A 321 26.04 -6.58 9.60
C GLY A 321 25.22 -6.29 8.33
N PRO A 322 25.43 -6.94 7.17
CA PRO A 322 24.41 -7.00 6.11
C PRO A 322 23.38 -8.08 6.46
N GLY A 323 22.11 -7.81 6.16
CA GLY A 323 21.00 -8.75 6.43
C GLY A 323 20.90 -9.81 5.33
N SER A 324 20.12 -10.87 5.55
CA SER A 324 19.92 -11.93 4.56
C SER A 324 18.52 -11.88 3.94
N TYR A 325 18.41 -12.29 2.69
CA TYR A 325 17.16 -12.55 1.99
C TYR A 325 17.18 -13.93 1.34
N ALA A 326 16.00 -14.50 1.13
CA ALA A 326 15.84 -15.78 0.43
C ALA A 326 14.49 -15.84 -0.28
N PHE A 327 14.51 -16.30 -1.53
CA PHE A 327 13.31 -16.55 -2.35
C PHE A 327 13.28 -17.99 -2.82
N SER A 328 12.08 -18.57 -2.89
CA SER A 328 11.83 -19.85 -3.57
C SER A 328 11.18 -19.58 -4.92
N LEU A 329 11.94 -19.73 -6.00
CA LEU A 329 11.52 -19.31 -7.35
C LEU A 329 11.21 -20.51 -8.24
N PRO A 330 10.04 -20.56 -8.91
CA PRO A 330 9.70 -21.68 -9.78
C PRO A 330 10.61 -21.75 -11.02
N VAL A 331 10.94 -22.96 -11.47
CA VAL A 331 11.78 -23.16 -12.67
C VAL A 331 10.96 -23.38 -13.95
N ASN A 332 9.69 -23.77 -13.84
CA ASN A 332 8.82 -23.90 -15.00
C ASN A 332 8.49 -22.53 -15.61
N ALA A 333 8.10 -22.55 -16.89
CA ALA A 333 7.68 -21.34 -17.59
C ALA A 333 6.45 -20.71 -16.91
N PRO A 334 6.41 -19.38 -16.74
CA PRO A 334 5.21 -18.69 -16.30
C PRO A 334 4.12 -18.82 -17.37
N LEU A 335 2.87 -18.94 -16.91
CA LEU A 335 1.70 -18.97 -17.78
C LEU A 335 1.24 -17.53 -18.03
N VAL A 336 1.10 -17.14 -19.29
CA VAL A 336 0.71 -15.77 -19.67
C VAL A 336 -0.57 -15.81 -20.50
N ALA A 337 -1.54 -14.98 -20.16
CA ALA A 337 -2.75 -14.74 -20.94
C ALA A 337 -2.96 -13.23 -21.11
N ALA A 338 -3.59 -12.82 -22.21
CA ALA A 338 -4.19 -11.49 -22.30
C ALA A 338 -5.51 -11.48 -21.51
N TYR A 339 -5.87 -10.31 -20.97
CA TYR A 339 -7.15 -10.13 -20.31
C TYR A 339 -8.33 -10.52 -21.23
N ALA A 340 -9.24 -11.30 -20.68
CA ALA A 340 -10.55 -11.57 -21.23
C ALA A 340 -11.58 -11.37 -20.10
N ALA A 341 -12.66 -10.65 -20.39
CA ALA A 341 -13.71 -10.40 -19.41
C ALA A 341 -14.44 -11.72 -19.07
N ALA A 342 -14.57 -12.02 -17.77
CA ALA A 342 -15.34 -13.17 -17.32
C ALA A 342 -16.79 -13.07 -17.85
N PRO A 343 -17.42 -14.19 -18.26
CA PRO A 343 -16.99 -15.58 -18.06
C PRO A 343 -16.06 -16.14 -19.16
N THR A 344 -15.59 -15.31 -20.10
CA THR A 344 -14.70 -15.78 -21.18
C THR A 344 -13.43 -16.38 -20.57
N PRO A 345 -13.08 -17.65 -20.90
CA PRO A 345 -11.88 -18.28 -20.36
C PRO A 345 -10.61 -17.55 -20.80
N LEU A 346 -9.64 -17.45 -19.88
CA LEU A 346 -8.30 -16.95 -20.18
C LEU A 346 -7.50 -18.02 -20.94
N ALA A 347 -6.92 -17.64 -22.07
CA ALA A 347 -6.09 -18.52 -22.89
C ALA A 347 -4.62 -18.44 -22.45
N PHE A 348 -4.26 -19.19 -21.40
CA PHE A 348 -2.89 -19.22 -20.90
C PHE A 348 -1.93 -19.98 -21.83
N THR A 349 -0.79 -19.36 -22.12
CA THR A 349 0.32 -19.97 -22.86
C THR A 349 1.60 -19.88 -22.04
N ALA A 350 2.40 -20.95 -22.03
CA ALA A 350 3.69 -20.96 -21.35
C ALA A 350 4.68 -20.02 -22.05
N ASN A 351 5.23 -19.06 -21.32
CA ASN A 351 6.34 -18.23 -21.81
C ASN A 351 7.68 -18.94 -21.53
N THR A 352 8.08 -19.80 -22.45
CA THR A 352 9.29 -20.62 -22.32
C THR A 352 10.59 -19.80 -22.27
N GLN A 353 10.59 -18.58 -22.80
CA GLN A 353 11.76 -17.69 -22.76
C GLN A 353 12.02 -17.16 -21.34
N ALA A 354 10.99 -17.07 -20.50
CA ALA A 354 11.07 -16.63 -19.11
C ALA A 354 11.26 -17.79 -18.11
N ALA A 355 11.25 -19.04 -18.58
CA ALA A 355 11.40 -20.22 -17.73
C ALA A 355 12.75 -20.18 -16.99
N ALA A 356 12.69 -20.31 -15.66
CA ALA A 356 13.84 -20.28 -14.75
C ALA A 356 14.76 -19.04 -14.87
N ARG A 357 14.28 -17.94 -15.47
CA ARG A 357 15.06 -16.71 -15.64
C ARG A 357 14.51 -15.59 -14.78
N TYR A 358 15.39 -15.00 -13.98
CA TYR A 358 15.04 -13.98 -13.01
C TYR A 358 16.10 -12.89 -12.96
N THR A 359 15.65 -11.68 -12.61
CA THR A 359 16.51 -10.56 -12.23
C THR A 359 16.25 -10.24 -10.77
N LEU A 360 17.30 -10.22 -9.96
CA LEU A 360 17.21 -9.68 -8.61
C LEU A 360 17.42 -8.17 -8.66
N ARG A 361 16.46 -7.41 -8.13
CA ARG A 361 16.56 -5.96 -7.99
C ARG A 361 16.63 -5.58 -6.52
N ALA A 362 17.70 -4.89 -6.13
CA ALA A 362 17.84 -4.30 -4.81
C ALA A 362 17.58 -2.80 -4.88
N SER A 363 16.69 -2.31 -4.01
CA SER A 363 16.28 -0.91 -3.90
C SER A 363 16.53 -0.42 -2.47
N LEU A 364 17.45 0.54 -2.31
CA LEU A 364 17.74 1.20 -1.04
C LEU A 364 17.41 2.71 -1.15
N PRO A 365 16.58 3.28 -0.28
CA PRO A 365 16.23 4.70 -0.34
C PRO A 365 17.46 5.61 -0.38
N GLY A 366 17.45 6.59 -1.28
CA GLY A 366 18.57 7.51 -1.48
C GLY A 366 19.63 7.03 -2.49
N PHE A 367 19.52 5.80 -3.00
CA PHE A 367 20.43 5.23 -3.99
C PHE A 367 19.70 4.76 -5.24
N ALA A 368 20.43 4.63 -6.35
CA ALA A 368 19.91 4.01 -7.57
C ALA A 368 19.75 2.50 -7.38
N ASP A 369 18.68 1.93 -7.95
CA ASP A 369 18.43 0.49 -7.95
C ASP A 369 19.60 -0.30 -8.56
N LYS A 370 19.89 -1.48 -8.00
CA LYS A 370 20.89 -2.41 -8.52
C LYS A 370 20.22 -3.68 -9.03
N ASP A 371 20.49 -4.03 -10.28
CA ASP A 371 19.95 -5.22 -10.93
C ASP A 371 21.04 -6.27 -11.17
N VAL A 372 20.73 -7.52 -10.86
CA VAL A 372 21.56 -8.69 -11.19
C VAL A 372 20.70 -9.71 -11.91
N VAL A 373 21.01 -9.97 -13.18
CA VAL A 373 20.39 -11.06 -13.94
C VAL A 373 21.00 -12.38 -13.47
N LEU A 374 20.15 -13.28 -12.98
CA LEU A 374 20.59 -14.59 -12.53
C LEU A 374 20.87 -15.52 -13.72
N PRO A 375 21.78 -16.49 -13.58
CA PRO A 375 21.84 -17.61 -14.50
C PRO A 375 20.49 -18.36 -14.51
N ALA A 376 20.19 -19.06 -15.60
CA ALA A 376 19.01 -19.91 -15.65
C ALA A 376 19.04 -20.94 -14.50
N LEU A 377 18.01 -20.94 -13.67
CA LEU A 377 17.97 -21.76 -12.47
C LEU A 377 17.61 -23.21 -12.79
N ALA A 378 18.24 -24.16 -12.11
CA ALA A 378 17.87 -25.57 -12.18
C ALA A 378 17.03 -25.97 -10.97
N ALA A 379 16.16 -26.96 -11.12
CA ALA A 379 15.37 -27.49 -10.00
C ALA A 379 16.27 -27.90 -8.83
N GLY A 380 15.97 -27.42 -7.62
CA GLY A 380 16.75 -27.69 -6.41
C GLY A 380 18.09 -26.95 -6.32
N SER A 381 18.47 -26.16 -7.32
CA SER A 381 19.69 -25.34 -7.26
C SER A 381 19.53 -24.17 -6.29
N SER A 382 20.66 -23.64 -5.82
CA SER A 382 20.73 -22.42 -5.04
C SER A 382 21.72 -21.45 -5.67
N VAL A 383 21.33 -20.20 -5.83
CA VAL A 383 22.21 -19.10 -6.26
C VAL A 383 22.32 -18.06 -5.15
N ALA A 384 23.54 -17.59 -4.90
CA ALA A 384 23.82 -16.55 -3.92
C ALA A 384 24.18 -15.25 -4.64
N THR A 385 23.58 -14.13 -4.24
CA THR A 385 23.86 -12.80 -4.81
C THR A 385 23.91 -11.78 -3.69
N ASN A 386 25.05 -11.15 -3.48
CA ASN A 386 25.18 -10.13 -2.45
C ASN A 386 25.10 -8.74 -3.07
N PHE A 387 24.28 -7.88 -2.48
CA PHE A 387 24.19 -6.48 -2.82
C PHE A 387 24.98 -5.64 -1.83
N THR A 388 25.64 -4.61 -2.34
CA THR A 388 26.25 -3.55 -1.54
C THR A 388 25.73 -2.23 -2.06
N PHE A 389 25.64 -1.21 -1.22
CA PHE A 389 25.40 0.17 -1.62
C PHE A 389 26.56 1.05 -1.09
N PRO A 390 26.85 2.19 -1.74
CA PRO A 390 27.91 3.10 -1.32
C PRO A 390 27.77 3.58 0.13
#